data_AF-A0A7Z9IPI7-F1
#
_entry.id   AF-A0A7Z9IPI7-F1
#
_cell.length_a   1.000
_cell.length_b   1.000
_cell.length_c   1.000
_cell.angle_alpha   90.00
_cell.angle_beta   90.00
_cell.angle_gamma   90.00
#
_symmetry.space_group_name_H-M   'P 1'
#
loop_
_entity.id
_entity.type
_entity.pdbx_description
1 polymer ?
#
loop_
_entity_poly.entity_id
_entity_poly.type
_entity_poly.pdbx_seq_one_letter_code
_entity_poly.pdbx_strand_id
1 'polypeptide(L)'
;MSAIITRPSLKPYGVYPVHDILTKASLKFPDKTAIIDGDNSYTFSELEEYSSQFSGALKTLGVSKGDRVGILAPNCAEFVIAFHGISRSGAIVSPLNSGYREREIAHQVQDSGCKILVVHESLSEILDEAKKLIKNEVRSIAITSNKATLGSFWELLGQSEAYTATNIDPENDLAALPYSSGTTGLSKGVMLSHFNVVSNVEQIMGLSGGASMREDDVILVHLPLFHIYGMNVLMNPCIAAGSTQVMMGRFDMEEFLSLIETHRVTKLFTVPPVGLGLSQ
;
A
#
# COMPACT_ATOMS: atom_id res chain seq x y z
N MET A 1 -20.23 18.56 -34.08
CA MET A 1 -20.25 18.61 -32.61
C MET A 1 -20.01 17.19 -32.12
N SER A 2 -18.89 16.90 -31.44
CA SER A 2 -18.74 15.58 -30.81
C SER A 2 -19.67 15.54 -29.60
N ALA A 3 -20.52 14.52 -29.51
CA ALA A 3 -21.35 14.31 -28.34
C ALA A 3 -20.43 13.95 -27.16
N ILE A 4 -20.48 14.74 -26.09
CA ILE A 4 -19.83 14.39 -24.83
C ILE A 4 -20.61 13.22 -24.25
N ILE A 5 -19.99 12.03 -24.22
CA ILE A 5 -20.56 10.85 -23.56
C ILE A 5 -20.17 10.95 -22.08
N THR A 6 -21.12 11.32 -21.22
CA THR A 6 -20.96 11.23 -19.77
C THR A 6 -21.65 9.96 -19.26
N ARG A 7 -21.01 9.27 -18.30
CA ARG A 7 -21.70 8.30 -17.46
C ARG A 7 -22.17 9.01 -16.19
N PRO A 8 -23.39 8.75 -15.70
CA PRO A 8 -23.83 9.31 -14.43
C PRO A 8 -22.91 8.84 -13.30
N SER A 9 -22.61 9.73 -12.35
CA SER A 9 -21.84 9.37 -11.15
C SER A 9 -22.56 8.28 -10.37
N LEU A 10 -21.82 7.32 -9.83
CA LEU A 10 -22.42 6.22 -9.08
C LEU A 10 -22.92 6.65 -7.69
N LYS A 11 -22.39 7.75 -7.11
CA LYS A 11 -22.87 8.41 -5.87
C LYS A 11 -22.32 9.86 -5.77
N PRO A 12 -22.72 10.67 -4.76
CA PRO A 12 -21.71 11.43 -4.04
C PRO A 12 -20.81 10.43 -3.28
N TYR A 13 -19.50 10.46 -3.55
CA TYR A 13 -18.54 9.57 -2.88
C TYR A 13 -18.30 10.00 -1.43
N GLY A 14 -17.99 9.05 -0.55
CA GLY A 14 -17.65 9.33 0.83
C GLY A 14 -16.43 10.25 0.97
N VAL A 15 -16.51 11.19 1.91
CA VAL A 15 -15.43 12.14 2.22
C VAL A 15 -14.86 11.76 3.58
N TYR A 16 -13.83 10.92 3.57
CA TYR A 16 -13.16 10.44 4.79
C TYR A 16 -11.68 10.09 4.51
N PRO A 17 -10.81 10.07 5.52
CA PRO A 17 -9.42 9.69 5.34
C PRO A 17 -9.27 8.23 4.90
N VAL A 18 -8.40 7.97 3.92
CA VAL A 18 -8.04 6.62 3.42
C VAL A 18 -7.83 5.56 4.51
N HIS A 19 -7.21 5.90 5.66
CA HIS A 19 -7.02 4.92 6.74
C HIS A 19 -8.34 4.41 7.35
N ASP A 20 -9.43 5.17 7.27
CA ASP A 20 -10.75 4.73 7.74
C ASP A 20 -11.29 3.55 6.92
N ILE A 21 -10.77 3.29 5.72
CA ILE A 21 -11.12 2.07 4.97
C ILE A 21 -10.78 0.84 5.83
N LEU A 22 -9.58 0.82 6.42
CA LEU A 22 -9.14 -0.23 7.31
C LEU A 22 -9.89 -0.21 8.64
N THR A 23 -10.06 0.97 9.25
CA THR A 23 -10.81 1.09 10.52
C THR A 23 -12.25 0.59 10.39
N LYS A 24 -12.95 0.90 9.29
CA LYS A 24 -14.32 0.40 9.05
C LYS A 24 -14.32 -1.11 8.82
N ALA A 25 -13.35 -1.64 8.08
CA ALA A 25 -13.23 -3.08 7.83
C ALA A 25 -12.91 -3.85 9.12
N SER A 26 -12.03 -3.34 9.99
CA SER A 26 -11.67 -3.98 11.26
C SER A 26 -12.81 -3.98 12.26
N LEU A 27 -13.65 -2.95 12.28
CA LEU A 27 -14.86 -2.93 13.09
C LEU A 27 -15.91 -3.93 12.60
N LYS A 28 -15.97 -4.17 11.28
CA LYS A 28 -16.96 -5.08 10.67
C LYS A 28 -16.52 -6.54 10.67
N PHE A 29 -15.22 -6.80 10.50
CA PHE A 29 -14.64 -8.14 10.31
C PHE A 29 -13.41 -8.38 11.20
N PRO A 30 -13.47 -8.10 12.52
CA PRO A 30 -12.29 -8.02 13.37
C PRO A 30 -11.43 -9.29 13.34
N ASP A 31 -12.04 -10.45 13.51
CA ASP A 31 -11.35 -11.74 13.64
C ASP A 31 -11.06 -12.42 12.30
N LYS A 32 -11.46 -11.80 11.19
CA LYS A 32 -11.28 -12.38 9.87
C LYS A 32 -9.87 -12.13 9.36
N THR A 33 -9.25 -13.15 8.78
CA THR A 33 -7.96 -13.03 8.09
C THR A 33 -8.07 -12.03 6.94
N ALA A 34 -7.31 -10.94 7.04
CA ALA A 34 -7.20 -9.89 6.04
C ALA A 34 -6.03 -10.16 5.09
N ILE A 35 -4.89 -10.63 5.62
CA ILE A 35 -3.67 -10.90 4.85
C ILE A 35 -3.11 -12.27 5.22
N ILE A 36 -2.65 -13.00 4.21
CA ILE A 36 -1.78 -14.17 4.32
C ILE A 36 -0.47 -13.81 3.61
N ASP A 37 0.66 -13.98 4.29
CA ASP A 37 1.99 -13.64 3.79
C ASP A 37 3.01 -14.72 4.23
N GLY A 38 3.31 -15.63 3.31
CA GLY A 38 4.00 -16.88 3.62
C GLY A 38 3.25 -17.67 4.70
N ASP A 39 3.97 -18.05 5.77
CA ASP A 39 3.41 -18.77 6.92
C ASP A 39 2.68 -17.86 7.92
N ASN A 40 2.72 -16.53 7.73
CA ASN A 40 2.06 -15.58 8.60
C ASN A 40 0.65 -15.27 8.09
N SER A 41 -0.26 -14.99 9.02
CA SER A 41 -1.57 -14.45 8.71
C SER A 41 -1.92 -13.34 9.69
N TYR A 42 -2.70 -12.36 9.21
CA TYR A 42 -3.09 -11.20 10.00
C TYR A 42 -4.59 -10.95 9.83
N THR A 43 -5.29 -10.75 10.95
CA THR A 43 -6.69 -10.37 10.95
C THR A 43 -6.87 -8.88 10.65
N PHE A 44 -8.10 -8.45 10.33
CA PHE A 44 -8.36 -7.01 10.19
C PHE A 44 -8.12 -6.22 11.48
N SER A 45 -8.40 -6.81 12.66
CA SER A 45 -8.11 -6.15 13.94
C SER A 45 -6.61 -5.98 14.18
N GLU A 46 -5.81 -7.00 13.89
CA GLU A 46 -4.34 -6.94 13.98
C GLU A 46 -3.76 -5.91 13.01
N LEU A 47 -4.22 -5.88 11.75
CA LEU A 47 -3.77 -4.87 10.79
C LEU A 47 -4.09 -3.46 11.26
N GLU A 48 -5.27 -3.24 11.82
CA GLU A 48 -5.65 -1.93 12.34
C GLU A 48 -4.80 -1.52 13.53
N GLU A 49 -4.55 -2.45 14.47
CA GLU A 49 -3.67 -2.23 15.62
C GLU A 49 -2.25 -1.87 15.17
N TYR A 50 -1.63 -2.69 14.32
CA TYR A 50 -0.29 -2.46 13.81
C TYR A 50 -0.18 -1.15 13.02
N SER A 51 -1.20 -0.82 12.22
CA SER A 51 -1.23 0.45 11.49
C SER A 51 -1.34 1.65 12.45
N SER A 52 -2.10 1.51 13.53
CA SER A 52 -2.23 2.53 14.57
C SER A 52 -0.93 2.73 15.36
N GLN A 53 -0.27 1.64 15.76
CA GLN A 53 1.05 1.66 16.39
C GLN A 53 2.09 2.29 15.46
N PHE A 54 2.07 1.98 14.17
CA PHE A 54 3.00 2.57 13.21
C PHE A 54 2.79 4.09 13.08
N SER A 55 1.54 4.55 13.09
CA SER A 55 1.25 5.99 13.14
C SER A 55 1.84 6.65 14.40
N GLY A 56 1.75 5.98 15.57
CA GLY A 56 2.37 6.45 16.81
C GLY A 56 3.89 6.49 16.73
N ALA A 57 4.51 5.46 16.16
CA ALA A 57 5.94 5.40 15.90
C ALA A 57 6.41 6.58 15.05
N LEU A 58 5.75 6.82 13.91
CA LEU A 58 6.08 7.94 13.02
C LEU A 58 5.97 9.28 13.75
N LYS A 59 4.98 9.45 14.63
CA LYS A 59 4.83 10.66 15.43
C LYS A 59 6.02 10.87 16.37
N THR A 60 6.47 9.83 17.07
CA THR A 60 7.66 9.85 17.93
C THR A 60 8.94 10.14 17.13
N LEU A 61 9.00 9.69 15.87
CA LEU A 61 10.10 9.98 14.96
C LEU A 61 10.02 11.41 14.36
N GLY A 62 9.04 12.22 14.76
CA GLY A 62 8.90 13.62 14.36
C GLY A 62 8.13 13.85 13.06
N VAL A 63 7.47 12.82 12.51
CA VAL A 63 6.63 12.96 11.31
C VAL A 63 5.42 13.82 11.63
N SER A 64 5.16 14.79 10.75
CA SER A 64 4.03 15.69 10.81
C SER A 64 3.12 15.54 9.59
N LYS A 65 1.90 16.06 9.69
CA LYS A 65 0.96 16.12 8.58
C LYS A 65 1.63 16.75 7.33
N GLY A 66 1.50 16.09 6.18
CA GLY A 66 2.09 16.53 4.92
C GLY A 66 3.57 16.16 4.71
N ASP A 67 4.26 15.59 5.70
CA ASP A 67 5.57 14.97 5.46
C ASP A 67 5.42 13.74 4.55
N ARG A 68 6.48 13.39 3.80
CA ARG A 68 6.49 12.22 2.93
C ARG A 68 7.25 11.09 3.61
N VAL A 69 6.60 9.93 3.67
CA VAL A 69 7.21 8.67 4.12
C VAL A 69 7.12 7.70 2.96
N GLY A 70 8.27 7.16 2.55
CA GLY A 70 8.34 6.25 1.44
C GLY A 70 8.32 4.79 1.87
N ILE A 71 7.83 3.93 0.98
CA ILE A 71 7.82 2.48 1.17
C ILE A 71 8.57 1.85 0.00
N LEU A 72 9.72 1.24 0.27
CA LEU A 72 10.53 0.49 -0.67
C LEU A 72 10.50 -0.99 -0.27
N ALA A 73 9.50 -1.71 -0.75
CA ALA A 73 9.30 -3.12 -0.42
C ALA A 73 8.64 -3.87 -1.60
N PRO A 74 8.87 -5.18 -1.74
CA PRO A 74 7.98 -6.04 -2.49
C PRO A 74 6.58 -6.08 -1.84
N ASN A 75 5.66 -6.84 -2.40
CA ASN A 75 4.37 -7.08 -1.74
C ASN A 75 4.62 -7.88 -0.46
N CYS A 76 4.20 -7.33 0.68
CA CYS A 76 4.24 -7.98 1.98
C CYS A 76 3.19 -7.33 2.91
N ALA A 77 2.90 -7.97 4.04
CA ALA A 77 1.94 -7.45 5.02
C ALA A 77 2.36 -6.07 5.56
N GLU A 78 3.65 -5.86 5.81
CA GLU A 78 4.21 -4.61 6.33
C GLU A 78 4.00 -3.44 5.36
N PHE A 79 3.91 -3.69 4.05
CA PHE A 79 3.55 -2.64 3.09
C PHE A 79 2.15 -2.08 3.41
N VAL A 80 1.18 -2.97 3.65
CA VAL A 80 -0.21 -2.58 3.93
C VAL A 80 -0.31 -1.87 5.28
N ILE A 81 0.36 -2.41 6.30
CA ILE A 81 0.45 -1.80 7.64
C ILE A 81 1.08 -0.40 7.55
N ALA A 82 2.22 -0.28 6.86
CA ALA A 82 2.90 0.99 6.68
C ALA A 82 2.04 1.99 5.91
N PHE A 83 1.37 1.58 4.83
CA PHE A 83 0.49 2.44 4.04
C PHE A 83 -0.61 3.07 4.91
N HIS A 84 -1.36 2.26 5.65
CA HIS A 84 -2.44 2.76 6.50
C HIS A 84 -1.92 3.53 7.72
N GLY A 85 -0.80 3.13 8.32
CA GLY A 85 -0.19 3.87 9.43
C GLY A 85 0.37 5.24 9.06
N ILE A 86 1.03 5.35 7.89
CA ILE A 86 1.46 6.64 7.32
C ILE A 86 0.24 7.52 7.06
N SER A 87 -0.79 6.98 6.41
CA SER A 87 -2.03 7.71 6.14
C SER A 87 -2.73 8.19 7.42
N ARG A 88 -2.74 7.38 8.49
CA ARG A 88 -3.28 7.74 9.81
C ARG A 88 -2.52 8.87 10.50
N SER A 89 -1.21 8.96 10.30
CA SER A 89 -0.40 10.05 10.83
C SER A 89 -0.67 11.40 10.12
N GLY A 90 -1.37 11.38 8.98
CA GLY A 90 -1.56 12.53 8.10
C GLY A 90 -0.37 12.80 7.17
N ALA A 91 0.63 11.91 7.16
CA ALA A 91 1.73 11.94 6.22
C ALA A 91 1.30 11.33 4.87
N ILE A 92 2.09 11.65 3.84
CA ILE A 92 1.84 11.27 2.46
C ILE A 92 2.67 10.01 2.15
N VAL A 93 1.99 8.95 1.71
CA VAL A 93 2.66 7.71 1.31
C VAL A 93 3.33 7.89 -0.05
N SER A 94 4.64 7.69 -0.13
CA SER A 94 5.39 7.67 -1.39
C SER A 94 5.84 6.24 -1.69
N PRO A 95 5.05 5.43 -2.40
CA PRO A 95 5.50 4.08 -2.75
C PRO A 95 6.63 4.14 -3.79
N LEU A 96 7.72 3.41 -3.54
CA LEU A 96 8.84 3.26 -4.46
C LEU A 96 8.78 1.88 -5.12
N ASN A 97 9.14 1.83 -6.40
CA ASN A 97 9.24 0.58 -7.14
C ASN A 97 10.40 -0.27 -6.60
N SER A 98 10.10 -1.48 -6.13
CA SER A 98 11.12 -2.41 -5.61
C SER A 98 12.10 -2.93 -6.67
N GLY A 99 11.80 -2.73 -7.96
CA GLY A 99 12.71 -2.98 -9.08
C GLY A 99 13.61 -1.80 -9.47
N TYR A 100 13.49 -0.64 -8.80
CA TYR A 100 14.36 0.51 -9.07
C TYR A 100 15.81 0.26 -8.68
N ARG A 101 16.71 0.96 -9.38
CA ARG A 101 18.13 1.04 -9.04
C ARG A 101 18.43 2.33 -8.30
N GLU A 102 19.68 2.48 -7.88
CA GLU A 102 20.13 3.53 -6.97
C GLU A 102 19.78 4.94 -7.45
N ARG A 103 19.83 5.18 -8.76
CA ARG A 103 19.53 6.49 -9.37
C ARG A 103 18.04 6.83 -9.30
N GLU A 104 17.15 5.87 -9.56
CA GLU A 104 15.71 6.11 -9.54
C GLU A 104 15.21 6.28 -8.10
N ILE A 105 15.73 5.48 -7.17
CA ILE A 105 15.47 5.64 -5.73
C ILE A 105 15.92 7.02 -5.27
N ALA A 106 17.18 7.40 -5.57
CA ALA A 106 17.72 8.68 -5.14
C ALA A 106 16.96 9.87 -5.74
N HIS A 107 16.54 9.78 -7.01
CA HIS A 107 15.69 10.78 -7.67
C HIS A 107 14.37 10.95 -6.94
N GLN A 108 13.59 9.87 -6.76
CA GLN A 108 12.27 9.95 -6.14
C GLN A 108 12.35 10.44 -4.68
N VAL A 109 13.36 10.00 -3.92
CA VAL A 109 13.56 10.42 -2.53
C VAL A 109 13.87 11.92 -2.44
N GLN A 110 14.73 12.44 -3.33
CA GLN A 110 15.06 13.86 -3.38
C GLN A 110 13.88 14.71 -3.86
N ASP A 111 13.23 14.30 -4.95
CA ASP A 111 12.13 15.03 -5.58
C ASP A 111 10.91 15.11 -4.65
N SER A 112 10.58 14.01 -3.96
CA SER A 112 9.49 14.01 -2.97
C SER A 112 9.87 14.69 -1.66
N GLY A 113 11.15 14.90 -1.37
CA GLY A 113 11.62 15.34 -0.05
C GLY A 113 11.24 14.37 1.06
N CYS A 114 11.27 13.07 0.75
CA CYS A 114 10.97 11.98 1.68
C CYS A 114 12.00 11.95 2.82
N LYS A 115 11.55 11.94 4.07
CA LYS A 115 12.44 11.96 5.27
C LYS A 115 12.67 10.59 5.88
N ILE A 116 11.71 9.68 5.70
CA ILE A 116 11.73 8.32 6.24
C ILE A 116 11.41 7.33 5.13
N LEU A 117 12.18 6.27 5.02
CA LEU A 117 11.91 5.12 4.14
C LEU A 117 11.67 3.87 4.98
N VAL A 118 10.53 3.24 4.81
CA VAL A 118 10.29 1.86 5.23
C VAL A 118 10.86 0.96 4.15
N VAL A 119 11.83 0.11 4.48
CA VAL A 119 12.59 -0.65 3.49
C VAL A 119 12.66 -2.11 3.85
N HIS A 120 12.27 -2.96 2.89
CA HIS A 120 12.43 -4.40 3.03
C HIS A 120 13.91 -4.81 2.98
N GLU A 121 14.33 -5.73 3.85
CA GLU A 121 15.74 -6.12 4.00
C GLU A 121 16.39 -6.60 2.69
N SER A 122 15.60 -7.23 1.80
CA SER A 122 16.07 -7.64 0.46
C SER A 122 16.46 -6.47 -0.46
N LEU A 123 16.13 -5.23 -0.08
CA LEU A 123 16.43 -4.00 -0.80
C LEU A 123 17.40 -3.09 -0.04
N SER A 124 17.99 -3.57 1.06
CA SER A 124 18.94 -2.80 1.88
C SER A 124 20.21 -2.41 1.09
N GLU A 125 20.81 -3.33 0.35
CA GLU A 125 22.02 -3.06 -0.43
C GLU A 125 21.79 -1.98 -1.51
N ILE A 126 20.68 -2.06 -2.25
CA ILE A 126 20.37 -1.06 -3.28
C ILE A 126 20.02 0.30 -2.67
N LEU A 127 19.44 0.32 -1.46
CA LEU A 127 19.24 1.56 -0.71
C LEU A 127 20.57 2.19 -0.30
N ASP A 128 21.55 1.41 0.13
CA ASP A 128 22.87 1.93 0.52
C ASP A 128 23.60 2.56 -0.66
N GLU A 129 23.49 1.97 -1.86
CA GLU A 129 23.97 2.61 -3.09
C GLU A 129 23.20 3.91 -3.40
N ALA A 130 21.87 3.92 -3.23
CA ALA A 130 21.05 5.12 -3.44
C ALA A 130 21.42 6.25 -2.48
N LYS A 131 21.67 5.94 -1.19
CA LYS A 131 22.06 6.89 -0.15
C LYS A 131 23.33 7.67 -0.51
N LYS A 132 24.26 7.08 -1.28
CA LYS A 132 25.47 7.78 -1.79
C LYS A 132 25.12 8.92 -2.76
N LEU A 133 23.93 8.87 -3.38
CA LEU A 133 23.45 9.87 -4.34
C LEU A 133 22.46 10.86 -3.72
N ILE A 134 21.90 10.54 -2.55
CA ILE A 134 20.93 11.37 -1.83
C ILE A 134 21.67 12.47 -1.06
N LYS A 135 21.30 13.73 -1.32
CA LYS A 135 21.93 14.90 -0.69
C LYS A 135 21.46 15.17 0.73
N ASN A 136 20.20 14.85 1.04
CA ASN A 136 19.59 15.08 2.35
C ASN A 136 19.62 13.81 3.18
N GLU A 137 19.65 13.93 4.51
CA GLU A 137 19.55 12.77 5.38
C GLU A 137 18.16 12.11 5.26
N VAL A 138 18.15 10.78 5.16
CA VAL A 138 16.94 9.96 5.07
C VAL A 138 17.07 8.82 6.05
N ARG A 139 16.15 8.76 7.01
CA ARG A 139 16.09 7.67 8.00
C ARG A 139 15.47 6.44 7.35
N SER A 140 16.02 5.26 7.61
CA SER A 140 15.44 3.99 7.18
C SER A 140 14.84 3.21 8.36
N ILE A 141 13.67 2.61 8.16
CA ILE A 141 13.02 1.65 9.05
C ILE A 141 13.02 0.31 8.33
N ALA A 142 13.71 -0.70 8.87
CA ALA A 142 13.91 -1.97 8.17
C ALA A 142 12.76 -2.95 8.43
N ILE A 143 12.14 -3.49 7.39
CA ILE A 143 11.31 -4.68 7.48
C ILE A 143 12.24 -5.89 7.36
N THR A 144 12.24 -6.74 8.39
CA THR A 144 13.13 -7.89 8.52
C THR A 144 12.32 -9.16 8.74
N SER A 145 12.73 -10.27 8.12
CA SER A 145 12.04 -11.57 8.28
C SER A 145 12.01 -12.03 9.74
N ASN A 146 13.06 -11.74 10.50
CA ASN A 146 13.06 -11.94 11.94
C ASN A 146 12.44 -10.72 12.65
N LYS A 147 11.19 -10.86 13.12
CA LYS A 147 10.46 -9.80 13.83
C LYS A 147 11.11 -9.35 15.15
N ALA A 148 12.00 -10.16 15.74
CA ALA A 148 12.74 -9.82 16.96
C ALA A 148 14.02 -9.02 16.69
N THR A 149 14.28 -8.62 15.44
CA THR A 149 15.46 -7.83 15.08
C THR A 149 15.39 -6.45 15.73
N LEU A 150 16.47 -6.08 16.42
CA LEU A 150 16.61 -4.76 17.05
C LEU A 150 16.67 -3.66 15.98
N GLY A 151 15.92 -2.58 16.18
CA GLY A 151 15.74 -1.47 15.24
C GLY A 151 14.82 -1.77 14.05
N SER A 152 14.13 -2.92 14.04
CA SER A 152 13.22 -3.29 12.95
C SER A 152 11.86 -2.60 13.02
N PHE A 153 11.12 -2.69 11.93
CA PHE A 153 9.73 -2.28 11.82
C PHE A 153 8.87 -2.88 12.94
N TRP A 154 9.01 -4.19 13.19
CA TRP A 154 8.20 -4.91 14.18
C TRP A 154 8.51 -4.53 15.62
N GLU A 155 9.79 -4.33 15.97
CA GLU A 155 10.15 -3.82 17.29
C GLU A 155 9.59 -2.40 17.50
N LEU A 156 9.70 -1.55 16.48
CA LEU A 156 9.19 -0.19 16.52
C LEU A 156 7.67 -0.15 16.78
N LEU A 157 6.90 -1.08 16.18
CA LEU A 157 5.47 -1.23 16.47
C LEU A 157 5.23 -1.60 17.94
N GLY A 158 5.93 -2.62 18.44
CA GLY A 158 5.76 -3.12 19.81
C GLY A 158 6.15 -2.12 20.91
N GLN A 159 6.94 -1.10 20.58
CA GLN A 159 7.32 -0.01 21.48
C GLN A 159 6.42 1.22 21.37
N SER A 160 5.47 1.23 20.44
CA SER A 160 4.64 2.40 20.14
C SER A 160 3.21 2.19 20.62
N GLU A 161 2.64 3.23 21.22
CA GLU A 161 1.22 3.24 21.56
C GLU A 161 0.36 3.55 20.32
N ALA A 162 -0.86 3.03 20.31
CA ALA A 162 -1.86 3.40 19.31
C ALA A 162 -2.14 4.91 19.36
N TYR A 163 -2.09 5.57 18.20
CA TYR A 163 -2.21 7.03 18.11
C TYR A 163 -3.59 7.44 17.58
N THR A 164 -4.19 8.46 18.20
CA THR A 164 -5.42 9.07 17.69
C THR A 164 -5.14 9.78 16.38
N ALA A 165 -5.89 9.44 15.32
CA ALA A 165 -5.65 9.96 13.98
C ALA A 165 -5.51 11.49 13.95
N THR A 166 -4.56 11.97 13.15
CA THR A 166 -4.38 13.41 12.89
C THR A 166 -5.61 13.99 12.20
N ASN A 167 -5.96 15.25 12.45
CA ASN A 167 -7.05 15.92 11.73
C ASN A 167 -6.70 16.10 10.24
N ILE A 168 -7.37 15.33 9.39
CA ILE A 168 -7.18 15.26 7.94
C ILE A 168 -8.43 15.85 7.27
N ASP A 169 -8.22 16.80 6.37
CA ASP A 169 -9.17 17.29 5.39
C ASP A 169 -9.07 16.40 4.14
N PRO A 170 -10.01 15.46 3.93
CA PRO A 170 -9.84 14.45 2.90
C PRO A 170 -9.80 15.01 1.47
N GLU A 171 -10.40 16.17 1.23
CA GLU A 171 -10.47 16.75 -0.11
C GLU A 171 -9.15 17.43 -0.50
N ASN A 172 -8.48 18.06 0.46
CA ASN A 172 -7.31 18.91 0.23
C ASN A 172 -5.98 18.28 0.66
N ASP A 173 -5.99 17.40 1.66
CA ASP A 173 -4.77 16.73 2.10
C ASP A 173 -4.42 15.55 1.20
N LEU A 174 -3.13 15.43 0.88
CA LEU A 174 -2.59 14.33 0.09
C LEU A 174 -2.47 13.06 0.93
N ALA A 175 -2.88 11.93 0.36
CA ALA A 175 -2.73 10.60 0.95
C ALA A 175 -1.57 9.83 0.33
N ALA A 176 -1.39 9.96 -0.99
CA ALA A 176 -0.41 9.17 -1.74
C ALA A 176 0.28 10.00 -2.83
N LEU A 177 1.54 9.65 -3.09
CA LEU A 177 2.40 10.25 -4.09
C LEU A 177 3.11 9.18 -4.95
N PRO A 178 2.37 8.30 -5.66
CA PRO A 178 2.99 7.34 -6.58
C PRO A 178 3.69 8.06 -7.74
N TYR A 179 4.83 7.53 -8.18
CA TYR A 179 5.59 8.11 -9.29
C TYR A 179 5.19 7.50 -10.64
N SER A 180 5.10 8.34 -11.66
CA SER A 180 4.89 7.91 -13.05
C SER A 180 6.01 8.42 -13.94
N SER A 181 6.36 7.66 -14.98
CA SER A 181 7.38 8.05 -15.97
C SER A 181 7.00 9.32 -16.74
N GLY A 182 5.70 9.65 -16.85
CA GLY A 182 5.21 10.77 -17.64
C GLY A 182 5.56 10.64 -19.13
N THR A 183 5.22 11.64 -19.94
CA THR A 183 5.48 11.64 -21.38
C THR A 183 6.87 12.18 -21.77
N THR A 184 7.57 12.85 -20.84
CA THR A 184 8.94 13.38 -21.04
C THR A 184 9.70 13.47 -19.71
N GLY A 185 11.01 13.19 -19.76
CA GLY A 185 11.95 13.45 -18.66
C GLY A 185 11.92 12.44 -17.51
N LEU A 186 12.36 12.88 -16.33
CA LEU A 186 12.37 12.08 -15.10
C LEU A 186 10.94 11.83 -14.59
N SER A 187 10.78 10.76 -13.81
CA SER A 187 9.50 10.39 -13.20
C SER A 187 9.02 11.49 -12.24
N LYS A 188 7.71 11.65 -12.13
CA LYS A 188 7.05 12.72 -11.37
C LYS A 188 6.05 12.11 -10.40
N GLY A 189 5.98 12.68 -9.20
CA GLY A 189 4.99 12.32 -8.18
C GLY A 189 3.58 12.75 -8.57
N VAL A 190 2.65 11.81 -8.63
CA VAL A 190 1.23 12.07 -8.85
C VAL A 190 0.59 12.34 -7.50
N MET A 191 0.16 13.58 -7.26
CA MET A 191 -0.47 13.97 -6.01
C MET A 191 -1.93 13.48 -5.96
N LEU A 192 -2.23 12.59 -5.01
CA LEU A 192 -3.58 12.08 -4.80
C LEU A 192 -4.07 12.46 -3.40
N SER A 193 -5.19 13.18 -3.31
CA SER A 193 -5.85 13.46 -2.04
C SER A 193 -6.48 12.20 -1.44
N HIS A 194 -6.80 12.22 -0.15
CA HIS A 194 -7.55 11.12 0.45
C HIS A 194 -8.88 10.88 -0.29
N PHE A 195 -9.56 11.94 -0.70
CA PHE A 195 -10.80 11.88 -1.48
C PHE A 195 -10.59 11.23 -2.85
N ASN A 196 -9.47 11.48 -3.54
CA ASN A 196 -9.19 10.81 -4.82
C ASN A 196 -9.07 9.29 -4.65
N VAL A 197 -8.34 8.86 -3.62
CA VAL A 197 -8.10 7.45 -3.30
C VAL A 197 -9.42 6.78 -2.91
N VAL A 198 -10.16 7.36 -1.96
CA VAL A 198 -11.46 6.85 -1.48
C VAL A 198 -12.51 6.81 -2.57
N SER A 199 -12.63 7.86 -3.39
CA SER A 199 -13.59 7.89 -4.50
C SER A 199 -13.37 6.73 -5.47
N ASN A 200 -12.11 6.40 -5.79
CA ASN A 200 -11.81 5.28 -6.66
C ASN A 200 -12.11 3.94 -5.99
N VAL A 201 -11.83 3.78 -4.70
CA VAL A 201 -12.22 2.57 -3.94
C VAL A 201 -13.73 2.39 -3.97
N GLU A 202 -14.52 3.44 -3.73
CA GLU A 202 -15.98 3.38 -3.78
C GLU A 202 -16.51 3.07 -5.18
N GLN A 203 -15.85 3.55 -6.24
CA GLN A 203 -16.18 3.19 -7.62
C GLN A 203 -15.96 1.69 -7.88
N ILE A 204 -14.86 1.12 -7.38
CA ILE A 204 -14.59 -0.32 -7.49
C ILE A 204 -15.60 -1.12 -6.67
N MET A 205 -15.92 -0.69 -5.44
CA MET A 205 -16.94 -1.32 -4.61
C MET A 205 -18.36 -1.21 -5.19
N GLY A 206 -18.60 -0.22 -6.05
CA GLY A 206 -19.86 -0.05 -6.80
C GLY A 206 -19.99 -0.94 -8.03
N LEU A 207 -18.95 -1.71 -8.40
CA LEU A 207 -19.03 -2.64 -9.53
C LEU A 207 -19.95 -3.82 -9.21
N SER A 208 -20.67 -4.29 -10.23
CA SER A 208 -21.63 -5.40 -10.14
C SER A 208 -21.20 -6.62 -10.96
N GLY A 209 -21.82 -7.77 -10.71
CA GLY A 209 -21.55 -9.01 -11.45
C GLY A 209 -20.17 -9.58 -11.14
N GLY A 210 -19.52 -10.22 -12.12
CA GLY A 210 -18.20 -10.85 -11.92
C GLY A 210 -17.10 -9.88 -11.47
N ALA A 211 -17.29 -8.57 -11.65
CA ALA A 211 -16.35 -7.55 -11.21
C ALA A 211 -16.50 -7.16 -9.72
N SER A 212 -17.62 -7.47 -9.05
CA SER A 212 -17.82 -7.09 -7.64
C SER A 212 -16.86 -7.82 -6.70
N MET A 213 -16.25 -7.13 -5.75
CA MET A 213 -15.50 -7.75 -4.65
C MET A 213 -16.44 -8.01 -3.47
N ARG A 214 -16.24 -9.14 -2.79
CA ARG A 214 -17.05 -9.59 -1.67
C ARG A 214 -16.17 -9.94 -0.48
N GLU A 215 -16.77 -9.96 0.70
CA GLU A 215 -16.07 -10.36 1.90
C GLU A 215 -15.50 -11.77 1.74
N ASP A 216 -16.26 -12.75 1.25
CA ASP A 216 -15.80 -14.14 1.08
C ASP A 216 -14.74 -14.35 -0.03
N ASP A 217 -14.32 -13.30 -0.74
CA ASP A 217 -13.25 -13.42 -1.72
C ASP A 217 -11.87 -13.67 -1.07
N VAL A 218 -11.10 -14.56 -1.70
CA VAL A 218 -9.66 -14.75 -1.48
C VAL A 218 -8.94 -14.30 -2.73
N ILE A 219 -8.06 -13.31 -2.60
CA ILE A 219 -7.49 -12.57 -3.73
C ILE A 219 -5.97 -12.65 -3.68
N LEU A 220 -5.37 -13.18 -4.75
CA LEU A 220 -3.91 -13.24 -4.88
C LEU A 220 -3.35 -11.87 -5.30
N VAL A 221 -2.52 -11.30 -4.44
CA VAL A 221 -1.88 -10.00 -4.61
C VAL A 221 -0.48 -10.19 -5.20
N HIS A 222 -0.45 -10.52 -6.48
CA HIS A 222 0.80 -10.64 -7.26
C HIS A 222 1.18 -9.34 -8.00
N LEU A 223 0.25 -8.38 -8.05
CA LEU A 223 0.46 -7.10 -8.71
C LEU A 223 1.16 -6.14 -7.75
N PRO A 224 2.15 -5.36 -8.22
CA PRO A 224 2.98 -4.59 -7.31
C PRO A 224 2.19 -3.52 -6.55
N LEU A 225 2.23 -3.57 -5.21
CA LEU A 225 1.54 -2.64 -4.34
C LEU A 225 2.09 -1.22 -4.43
N PHE A 226 3.33 -1.04 -4.88
CA PHE A 226 3.87 0.29 -5.14
C PHE A 226 3.26 1.00 -6.36
N HIS A 227 2.61 0.26 -7.26
CA HIS A 227 1.96 0.81 -8.44
C HIS A 227 0.48 1.10 -8.14
N ILE A 228 -0.08 2.19 -8.69
CA ILE A 228 -1.44 2.64 -8.39
C ILE A 228 -2.52 1.56 -8.62
N TYR A 229 -2.28 0.65 -9.57
CA TYR A 229 -3.16 -0.50 -9.82
C TYR A 229 -3.16 -1.49 -8.65
N GLY A 230 -1.98 -1.91 -8.15
CA GLY A 230 -1.89 -2.78 -6.98
C GLY A 230 -2.36 -2.08 -5.70
N MET A 231 -1.98 -0.81 -5.52
CA MET A 231 -2.33 -0.02 -4.34
C MET A 231 -3.83 0.26 -4.23
N ASN A 232 -4.45 0.81 -5.28
CA ASN A 232 -5.77 1.43 -5.17
C ASN A 232 -6.89 0.74 -5.94
N VAL A 233 -6.56 -0.12 -6.91
CA VAL A 233 -7.56 -0.95 -7.61
C VAL A 233 -7.66 -2.33 -6.97
N LEU A 234 -6.60 -2.78 -6.28
CA LEU A 234 -6.53 -4.09 -5.65
C LEU A 234 -6.53 -4.00 -4.12
N MET A 235 -5.46 -3.53 -3.49
CA MET A 235 -5.28 -3.58 -2.03
C MET A 235 -6.39 -2.85 -1.25
N ASN A 236 -6.60 -1.55 -1.51
CA ASN A 236 -7.62 -0.79 -0.77
C ASN A 236 -9.06 -1.31 -0.98
N PRO A 237 -9.49 -1.68 -2.20
CA PRO A 237 -10.78 -2.34 -2.39
C PRO A 237 -10.90 -3.70 -1.70
N CYS A 238 -9.85 -4.53 -1.67
CA CYS A 238 -9.86 -5.78 -0.89
C CYS A 238 -10.13 -5.50 0.60
N ILE A 239 -9.45 -4.51 1.18
CA ILE A 239 -9.69 -4.10 2.58
C ILE A 239 -11.13 -3.61 2.75
N ALA A 240 -11.61 -2.73 1.86
CA ALA A 240 -12.97 -2.19 1.93
C ALA A 240 -14.07 -3.27 1.83
N ALA A 241 -13.85 -4.30 1.01
CA ALA A 241 -14.74 -5.44 0.85
C ALA A 241 -14.71 -6.41 2.05
N GLY A 242 -13.64 -6.39 2.84
CA GLY A 242 -13.38 -7.41 3.86
C GLY A 242 -12.85 -8.71 3.28
N SER A 243 -12.24 -8.68 2.09
CA SER A 243 -11.66 -9.85 1.41
C SER A 243 -10.31 -10.25 2.01
N THR A 244 -9.93 -11.51 1.85
CA THR A 244 -8.60 -12.00 2.25
C THR A 244 -7.61 -11.80 1.10
N GLN A 245 -6.45 -11.24 1.40
CA GLN A 245 -5.35 -11.00 0.45
C GLN A 245 -4.23 -12.01 0.67
N VAL A 246 -3.85 -12.76 -0.35
CA VAL A 246 -2.68 -13.65 -0.34
C VAL A 246 -1.52 -12.90 -0.99
N MET A 247 -0.48 -12.59 -0.22
CA MET A 247 0.66 -11.81 -0.71
C MET A 247 1.60 -12.68 -1.53
N MET A 248 2.11 -12.09 -2.60
CA MET A 248 3.16 -12.69 -3.42
C MET A 248 4.19 -11.61 -3.73
N GLY A 249 5.35 -11.69 -3.06
CA GLY A 249 6.36 -10.63 -3.07
C GLY A 249 7.00 -10.41 -4.45
N ARG A 250 7.35 -11.50 -5.13
CA ARG A 250 7.91 -11.50 -6.49
C ARG A 250 7.13 -12.50 -7.33
N PHE A 251 6.83 -12.14 -8.57
CA PHE A 251 6.14 -13.06 -9.46
C PHE A 251 7.04 -14.23 -9.87
N ASP A 252 6.51 -15.43 -9.68
CA ASP A 252 7.00 -16.73 -10.13
C ASP A 252 5.78 -17.59 -10.51
N MET A 253 5.82 -18.28 -11.65
CA MET A 253 4.61 -18.98 -12.15
C MET A 253 4.24 -20.19 -11.31
N GLU A 254 5.22 -20.95 -10.82
CA GLU A 254 4.96 -22.15 -10.02
C GLU A 254 4.38 -21.77 -8.66
N GLU A 255 4.98 -20.76 -8.01
CA GLU A 255 4.46 -20.20 -6.76
C GLU A 255 3.05 -19.61 -6.96
N PHE A 256 2.82 -18.88 -8.06
CA PHE A 256 1.51 -18.30 -8.38
C PHE A 256 0.41 -19.37 -8.44
N LEU A 257 0.66 -20.47 -9.15
CA LEU A 257 -0.28 -21.59 -9.26
C LEU A 257 -0.45 -22.32 -7.92
N SER A 258 0.64 -22.52 -7.19
CA SER A 258 0.63 -23.16 -5.87
C SER A 258 -0.20 -22.36 -4.85
N LEU A 259 -0.06 -21.02 -4.83
CA LEU A 259 -0.83 -20.15 -3.96
C LEU A 259 -2.33 -20.15 -4.31
N ILE A 260 -2.67 -20.21 -5.61
CA ILE A 260 -4.05 -20.35 -6.06
C ILE A 260 -4.67 -21.64 -5.52
N GLU A 261 -3.97 -22.77 -5.69
CA GLU A 261 -4.45 -24.07 -5.25
C GLU A 261 -4.56 -24.13 -3.72
N THR A 262 -3.50 -23.75 -3.01
CA THR A 262 -3.38 -23.84 -1.55
C THR A 262 -4.43 -22.99 -0.84
N HIS A 263 -4.58 -21.73 -1.26
CA HIS A 263 -5.49 -20.79 -0.60
C HIS A 263 -6.87 -20.71 -1.24
N ARG A 264 -7.13 -21.50 -2.29
CA ARG A 264 -8.40 -21.51 -3.04
C ARG A 264 -8.81 -20.11 -3.48
N VAL A 265 -7.89 -19.41 -4.14
CA VAL A 265 -8.08 -18.04 -4.63
C VAL A 265 -9.35 -17.97 -5.49
N THR A 266 -10.26 -17.07 -5.12
CA THR A 266 -11.57 -16.90 -5.78
C THR A 266 -11.54 -15.85 -6.88
N LYS A 267 -10.62 -14.89 -6.80
CA LYS A 267 -10.51 -13.79 -7.74
C LYS A 267 -9.07 -13.40 -8.03
N LEU A 268 -8.79 -13.13 -9.32
CA LEU A 268 -7.50 -12.69 -9.81
C LEU A 268 -7.62 -11.33 -10.48
N PHE A 269 -6.84 -10.38 -9.98
CA PHE A 269 -6.49 -9.17 -10.73
C PHE A 269 -5.13 -9.43 -11.35
N THR A 270 -5.02 -9.27 -12.66
CA THR A 270 -3.79 -9.66 -13.36
C THR A 270 -3.47 -8.75 -14.53
N VAL A 271 -2.35 -9.02 -15.18
CA VAL A 271 -1.85 -8.33 -16.37
C VAL A 271 -1.77 -9.29 -17.56
N PRO A 272 -1.89 -8.79 -18.81
CA PRO A 272 -1.91 -9.64 -19.99
C PRO A 272 -0.76 -10.66 -20.10
N PRO A 273 0.50 -10.35 -19.72
CA PRO A 273 1.59 -11.34 -19.76
C PRO A 273 1.36 -12.57 -18.86
N VAL A 274 0.75 -12.40 -17.68
CA VAL A 274 0.42 -13.53 -16.80
C VAL A 274 -0.72 -14.36 -17.39
N GLY A 275 -1.73 -13.69 -17.97
CA GLY A 275 -2.80 -14.38 -18.70
C GLY A 275 -2.29 -15.23 -19.87
N LEU A 276 -1.25 -14.76 -20.59
CA LEU A 276 -0.57 -15.54 -21.62
C LEU A 276 0.17 -16.73 -21.01
N GLY A 277 0.84 -16.55 -19.87
CA GLY A 277 1.52 -17.64 -19.16
C GLY A 277 0.57 -18.75 -18.70
N LEU A 278 -0.65 -18.42 -18.29
CA LEU A 278 -1.69 -19.39 -17.90
C LEU A 278 -2.27 -20.19 -19.08
N SER A 279 -1.99 -19.79 -20.31
CA SER A 279 -2.46 -20.47 -21.53
C SER A 279 -1.46 -21.45 -22.13
N GLN A 280 -0.24 -21.50 -21.58
CA GLN A 280 0.84 -22.39 -21.99
C GLN A 280 0.86 -23.64 -21.13
#